data_AF-A0A2V7VPY6-F1
#
_entry.id   AF-A0A2V7VPY6-F1
#
_cell.length_a   1.000
_cell.length_b   1.000
_cell.length_c   1.000
_cell.angle_alpha   90.00
_cell.angle_beta   90.00
_cell.angle_gamma   90.00
#
_symmetry.space_group_name_H-M   'P 1'
#
loop_
_entity.id
_entity.type
_entity.pdbx_description
1 polymer ?
#
loop_
_entity_poly.entity_id
_entity_poly.type
_entity_poly.pdbx_seq_one_letter_code
_entity_poly.pdbx_strand_id
1 'polypeptide(L)'
;IDEGTRFGVRSPDVFSAGVAWQPEKVRRAGTFLLSGQVDYLRLGQIEPAAVPGLPFPASDYRAGDSLELRVGGEMTFPFLTTWAARGSPWRPNRLQLRAGWHRQASGSLVYEGTDPGQRSLFPQSDSRQLVSAGVSVGATTIWRVSSGFRFGGDDWLAVAGLTIRYPGLFP
;
A
#
# COMPACT_ATOMS: atom_id res chain seq x y z
N ILE A 1 -4.78 23.87 4.09
CA ILE A 1 -4.79 23.18 5.41
C ILE A 1 -6.27 22.98 5.68
N ASP A 2 -6.76 21.76 5.49
CA ASP A 2 -8.20 21.49 5.50
C ASP A 2 -8.70 21.40 6.95
N GLU A 3 -9.63 22.28 7.29
CA GLU A 3 -10.22 22.44 8.60
C GLU A 3 -11.47 21.55 8.72
N GLY A 4 -11.39 20.53 9.57
CA GLY A 4 -12.54 20.05 10.33
C GLY A 4 -13.64 19.33 9.53
N THR A 5 -13.44 18.04 9.29
CA THR A 5 -14.56 17.10 9.40
C THR A 5 -15.05 17.11 10.86
N ARG A 6 -16.37 17.19 11.07
CA ARG A 6 -17.03 17.30 12.41
C ARG A 6 -16.75 16.12 13.37
N PHE A 7 -15.98 15.14 12.94
CA PHE A 7 -15.31 14.15 13.77
C PHE A 7 -13.81 14.38 13.55
N GLY A 8 -13.20 15.21 14.40
CA GLY A 8 -11.81 15.66 14.30
C GLY A 8 -10.82 14.53 14.57
N VAL A 9 -10.84 13.48 13.77
CA VAL A 9 -9.80 12.45 13.80
C VAL A 9 -8.63 13.01 13.01
N ARG A 10 -7.68 13.62 13.72
CA ARG A 10 -6.40 14.01 13.15
C ARG A 10 -5.76 12.76 12.54
N SER A 11 -5.42 12.81 11.25
CA SER A 11 -4.58 11.76 10.67
C SER A 11 -3.20 11.78 11.36
N PRO A 12 -2.69 10.62 11.79
CA PRO A 12 -1.41 10.55 12.49
C PRO A 12 -0.28 11.03 11.56
N ASP A 13 0.74 11.67 12.13
CA ASP A 13 1.95 11.97 11.37
C ASP A 13 2.62 10.65 10.94
N VAL A 14 3.14 10.62 9.71
CA VAL A 14 3.81 9.44 9.13
C VAL A 14 5.22 9.82 8.67
N PHE A 15 6.21 9.08 9.14
CA PHE A 15 7.59 9.17 8.64
C PHE A 15 7.90 7.96 7.78
N SER A 16 8.22 8.19 6.51
CA SER A 16 8.47 7.13 5.54
C SER A 16 9.91 7.16 5.06
N ALA A 17 10.55 5.99 5.02
CA ALA A 17 11.84 5.78 4.39
C ALA A 17 11.74 4.60 3.42
N GLY A 18 12.32 4.73 2.23
CA GLY A 18 12.22 3.71 1.19
C GLY A 18 13.47 3.58 0.34
N VAL A 19 13.66 2.38 -0.20
CA VAL A 19 14.74 2.05 -1.12
C VAL A 19 14.17 1.27 -2.30
N ALA A 20 14.66 1.59 -3.50
CA ALA A 20 14.40 0.83 -4.70
C ALA A 20 15.73 0.35 -5.28
N TRP A 21 15.82 -0.93 -5.58
CA TRP A 21 17.01 -1.58 -6.09
C TRP A 21 16.73 -2.26 -7.41
N GLN A 22 17.57 -1.95 -8.39
CA GLN A 22 17.56 -2.59 -9.70
C GLN A 22 18.98 -3.04 -10.04
N PRO A 23 19.26 -4.36 -10.11
CA PRO A 23 20.59 -4.87 -10.43
C PRO A 23 21.02 -4.44 -11.82
N GLU A 24 22.30 -4.05 -12.00
CA GLU A 24 22.78 -3.41 -13.24
C GLU A 24 22.58 -4.27 -14.50
N LYS A 25 22.83 -5.58 -14.42
CA LYS A 25 22.58 -6.52 -15.54
C LYS A 25 21.11 -6.51 -15.99
N VAL A 26 20.21 -6.33 -15.03
CA VAL A 26 18.77 -6.28 -15.26
C VAL A 26 18.31 -4.85 -15.59
N ARG A 27 18.99 -3.82 -15.10
CA ARG A 27 18.72 -2.41 -15.42
C ARG A 27 18.78 -2.15 -16.92
N ARG A 28 19.76 -2.73 -17.62
CA ARG A 28 19.86 -2.64 -19.08
C ARG A 28 18.70 -3.32 -19.81
N ALA A 29 18.12 -4.36 -19.22
CA ALA A 29 16.98 -5.08 -19.77
C ALA A 29 15.62 -4.50 -19.30
N GLY A 30 15.61 -3.68 -18.25
CA GLY A 30 14.40 -3.12 -17.63
C GLY A 30 13.46 -4.18 -17.02
N THR A 31 13.97 -5.38 -16.70
CA THR A 31 13.13 -6.55 -16.42
C THR A 31 12.82 -6.82 -14.96
N PHE A 32 13.46 -6.13 -14.00
CA PHE A 32 13.25 -6.35 -12.57
C PHE A 32 13.47 -5.06 -11.77
N LEU A 33 12.68 -4.88 -10.72
CA LEU A 33 12.83 -3.85 -9.71
C LEU A 33 12.38 -4.44 -8.37
N LEU A 34 13.17 -4.25 -7.32
CA LEU A 34 12.80 -4.53 -5.93
C LEU A 34 12.63 -3.22 -5.19
N SER A 35 11.61 -3.10 -4.35
CA SER A 35 11.36 -1.93 -3.51
C SER A 35 11.06 -2.35 -2.09
N GLY A 36 11.58 -1.59 -1.13
CA GLY A 36 11.25 -1.71 0.28
C GLY A 36 10.91 -0.34 0.86
N GLN A 37 9.96 -0.28 1.78
CA GLN A 37 9.56 0.92 2.48
C GLN A 37 9.23 0.58 3.94
N VAL A 38 9.60 1.48 4.84
CA VAL A 38 9.27 1.43 6.26
C VAL A 38 8.57 2.73 6.63
N ASP A 39 7.41 2.61 7.26
CA ASP A 39 6.61 3.74 7.72
C ASP A 39 6.52 3.71 9.26
N TYR A 40 6.91 4.80 9.91
CA TYR A 40 6.67 5.01 11.34
C TYR A 40 5.43 5.89 11.51
N LEU A 41 4.39 5.29 12.09
CA LEU A 41 3.08 5.89 12.33
C LEU A 41 3.01 6.42 13.76
N ARG A 42 2.79 7.72 13.92
CA ARG A 42 2.56 8.35 15.24
C ARG A 42 1.12 8.24 15.70
N LEU A 43 0.65 7.01 15.87
CA LEU A 43 -0.73 6.73 16.29
C LEU A 43 -1.06 7.30 17.67
N GLY A 44 -0.06 7.52 18.54
CA GLY A 44 -0.25 8.16 19.84
C GLY A 44 -0.70 9.62 19.78
N GLN A 45 -0.66 10.25 18.60
CA GLN A 45 -1.22 11.58 18.37
C GLN A 45 -2.73 11.58 18.15
N ILE A 46 -3.32 10.41 17.90
CA ILE A 46 -4.76 10.27 17.76
C ILE A 46 -5.32 10.29 19.17
N GLU A 47 -5.84 11.45 19.57
CA GLU A 47 -6.63 11.54 20.79
C GLU A 47 -7.82 10.60 20.65
N PRO A 48 -8.04 9.66 21.58
CA PRO A 48 -9.23 8.85 21.57
C PRO A 48 -10.38 9.83 21.74
N ALA A 49 -11.18 10.00 20.68
CA ALA A 49 -12.45 10.68 20.82
C ALA A 49 -13.23 9.96 21.94
N ALA A 50 -14.09 10.67 22.65
CA ALA A 50 -15.01 10.05 23.60
C ALA A 50 -15.91 9.08 22.82
N VAL A 51 -15.47 7.83 22.65
CA VAL A 51 -16.22 6.79 21.96
C VAL A 51 -17.41 6.47 22.87
N PRO A 52 -18.66 6.74 22.43
CA PRO A 52 -19.83 6.41 23.22
C PRO A 52 -19.82 4.91 23.52
N GLY A 53 -19.86 4.53 24.80
CA GLY A 53 -19.83 3.13 25.24
C GLY A 53 -18.53 2.66 25.89
N LEU A 54 -17.49 3.50 25.97
CA LEU A 54 -16.33 3.20 26.81
C LEU A 54 -16.67 3.42 28.31
N PRO A 55 -16.37 2.46 29.19
CA PRO A 55 -16.69 2.56 30.62
C PRO A 55 -15.75 3.49 31.41
N PHE A 56 -14.62 3.89 30.82
CA PHE A 56 -13.61 4.77 31.44
C PHE A 56 -13.33 6.01 30.57
N PRO A 57 -12.71 7.06 31.13
CA PRO A 57 -12.32 8.24 30.38
C PRO A 57 -11.47 7.88 29.16
N ALA A 58 -11.69 8.60 28.05
CA ALA A 58 -10.95 8.39 26.82
C ALA A 58 -9.42 8.52 27.00
N SER A 59 -8.97 9.32 28.00
CA SER A 59 -7.56 9.47 28.36
C SER A 59 -6.85 8.19 28.78
N ASP A 60 -7.60 7.17 29.21
CA ASP A 60 -7.06 5.89 29.68
C ASP A 60 -6.79 4.92 28.51
N TYR A 61 -7.15 5.31 27.30
CA TYR A 61 -6.93 4.54 26.08
C TYR A 61 -5.88 5.23 25.22
N ARG A 62 -4.95 4.47 24.64
CA ARG A 62 -3.96 5.01 23.70
C ARG A 62 -3.69 4.06 22.56
N ALA A 63 -3.51 4.60 21.37
CA ALA A 63 -2.95 3.85 20.25
C ALA A 63 -1.43 3.99 20.30
N GLY A 64 -0.72 2.88 20.42
CA GLY A 64 0.74 2.90 20.43
C GLY A 64 1.29 3.22 19.04
N ASP A 65 2.35 4.03 18.97
CA ASP A 65 3.11 4.25 17.74
C ASP A 65 3.54 2.91 17.13
N SER A 66 3.59 2.85 15.80
CA SER A 66 3.80 1.57 15.12
C SER A 66 4.62 1.69 13.85
N LEU A 67 5.19 0.56 13.43
CA LEU A 67 5.98 0.43 12.22
C LEU A 67 5.23 -0.44 11.22
N GLU A 68 5.08 0.07 10.00
CA GLU A 68 4.68 -0.72 8.85
C GLU A 68 5.88 -1.02 7.97
N LEU A 69 5.94 -2.24 7.45
CA LEU A 69 6.98 -2.65 6.50
C LEU A 69 6.31 -3.08 5.21
N ARG A 70 6.80 -2.56 4.08
CA ARG A 70 6.32 -2.87 2.74
C ARG A 70 7.48 -3.33 1.89
N VAL A 71 7.32 -4.46 1.23
CA VAL A 71 8.30 -4.98 0.28
C VAL A 71 7.56 -5.37 -0.99
N GLY A 72 8.11 -5.02 -2.14
CA GLY A 72 7.50 -5.28 -3.43
C GLY A 72 8.53 -5.59 -4.49
N GLY A 73 8.14 -6.43 -5.44
CA GLY A 73 8.91 -6.74 -6.62
C GLY A 73 8.09 -6.47 -7.87
N GLU A 74 8.74 -5.96 -8.89
CA GLU A 74 8.19 -5.79 -10.23
C GLU A 74 9.08 -6.53 -11.22
N MET A 75 8.46 -7.34 -12.08
CA MET A 75 9.12 -8.01 -13.19
C MET A 75 8.47 -7.59 -14.51
N THR A 76 9.28 -7.24 -15.50
CA THR A 76 8.82 -6.84 -16.83
C THR A 76 9.35 -7.82 -17.87
N PHE A 77 8.47 -8.43 -18.64
CA PHE A 77 8.79 -9.33 -19.72
C PHE A 77 8.43 -8.68 -21.06
N PRO A 78 9.38 -8.54 -22.00
CA PRO A 78 9.04 -8.19 -23.36
C PRO A 78 8.25 -9.34 -24.00
N PHE A 79 7.09 -9.06 -24.59
CA PHE A 79 6.41 -10.04 -25.42
C PHE A 79 7.16 -10.16 -26.75
N LEU A 80 8.07 -11.12 -26.85
CA LEU A 80 8.74 -11.51 -28.10
C LEU A 80 7.92 -12.56 -28.85
N THR A 81 6.62 -12.31 -29.06
CA THR A 81 5.89 -13.14 -30.02
C THR A 81 6.29 -12.69 -31.43
N THR A 82 6.49 -13.63 -32.35
CA THR A 82 6.81 -13.38 -33.77
C THR A 82 5.83 -12.43 -34.47
N TRP A 83 4.66 -12.18 -33.86
CA TRP A 83 3.61 -11.29 -34.33
C TRP A 83 3.71 -9.87 -33.75
N ALA A 84 4.39 -9.66 -32.62
CA ALA A 84 4.62 -8.35 -32.00
C ALA A 84 5.76 -7.55 -32.66
N ALA A 85 6.57 -8.19 -33.51
CA ALA A 85 7.73 -7.58 -34.17
C ALA A 85 7.38 -6.60 -35.32
N ARG A 86 6.12 -6.52 -35.77
CA ARG A 86 5.70 -5.53 -36.78
C ARG A 86 5.20 -4.26 -36.11
N GLY A 87 6.11 -3.34 -35.81
CA GLY A 87 6.01 -1.86 -35.75
C GLY A 87 4.73 -1.14 -35.28
N SER A 88 3.70 -1.83 -34.81
CA SER A 88 2.40 -1.26 -34.49
C SER A 88 2.40 -0.80 -33.05
N PRO A 89 2.19 0.50 -32.79
CA PRO A 89 2.21 1.05 -31.44
C PRO A 89 0.97 0.64 -30.61
N TRP A 90 0.04 -0.11 -31.21
CA TRP A 90 -1.16 -0.65 -30.57
C TRP A 90 -1.02 -2.10 -30.10
N ARG A 91 0.07 -2.80 -30.46
CA ARG A 91 0.26 -4.20 -30.07
C ARG A 91 0.86 -4.31 -28.67
N PRO A 92 0.39 -5.26 -27.84
CA PRO A 92 0.99 -5.48 -26.53
C PRO A 92 2.42 -6.00 -26.73
N ASN A 93 3.38 -5.32 -26.13
CA ASN A 93 4.79 -5.70 -26.24
C ASN A 93 5.47 -5.83 -24.88
N ARG A 94 4.73 -5.61 -23.78
CA ARG A 94 5.24 -5.77 -22.42
C ARG A 94 4.17 -6.41 -21.52
N LEU A 95 4.59 -7.42 -20.76
CA LEU A 95 3.91 -7.93 -19.58
C LEU A 95 4.68 -7.44 -18.37
N GLN A 96 3.96 -6.97 -17.35
CA GLN A 96 4.56 -6.59 -16.09
C GLN A 96 3.82 -7.29 -14.96
N LEU A 97 4.55 -8.01 -14.13
CA LEU A 97 4.06 -8.69 -12.95
C LEU A 97 4.54 -7.95 -11.72
N ARG A 98 3.68 -7.82 -10.73
CA ARG A 98 4.01 -7.24 -9.43
C ARG A 98 3.55 -8.16 -8.33
N ALA A 99 4.35 -8.24 -7.28
CA ALA A 99 3.96 -8.86 -6.04
C ALA A 99 4.50 -8.04 -4.89
N GLY A 100 3.81 -8.05 -3.77
CA GLY A 100 4.25 -7.33 -2.59
C GLY A 100 3.69 -7.91 -1.32
N TRP A 101 4.38 -7.62 -0.23
CA TRP A 101 4.01 -7.98 1.13
C TRP A 101 4.03 -6.71 1.98
N HIS A 102 3.06 -6.60 2.88
CA HIS A 102 2.89 -5.46 3.77
C HIS A 102 2.51 -5.95 5.15
N ARG A 103 3.37 -5.71 6.13
CA ARG A 103 3.01 -5.81 7.54
C ARG A 103 2.34 -4.50 7.96
N GLN A 104 1.03 -4.55 8.08
CA GLN A 104 0.22 -3.42 8.51
C GLN A 104 0.16 -3.39 10.05
N ALA A 105 0.33 -2.20 10.62
CA ALA A 105 0.13 -2.00 12.05
C ALA A 105 -1.32 -2.30 12.42
N SER A 106 -1.55 -2.82 13.63
CA SER A 106 -2.90 -3.16 14.07
C SER A 106 -3.80 -1.95 14.30
N GLY A 107 -3.20 -0.80 14.62
CA GLY A 107 -3.93 0.45 14.89
C GLY A 107 -4.83 0.40 16.12
N SER A 108 -4.72 -0.64 16.96
CA SER A 108 -5.62 -0.86 18.09
C SER A 108 -5.35 0.08 19.25
N LEU A 109 -6.43 0.53 19.89
CA LEU A 109 -6.38 1.20 21.19
C LEU A 109 -6.07 0.17 22.29
N VAL A 110 -5.16 0.54 23.19
CA VAL A 110 -4.78 -0.23 24.38
C VAL A 110 -5.20 0.54 25.61
N TYR A 111 -5.71 -0.16 26.63
CA TYR A 111 -6.05 0.45 27.91
C TYR A 111 -4.82 0.52 28.83
N GLU A 112 -4.42 1.74 29.21
CA GLU A 112 -3.27 2.03 30.07
C GLU A 112 -3.67 2.34 31.52
N GLY A 113 -4.96 2.46 31.84
CA GLY A 113 -5.44 2.74 33.19
C GLY A 113 -5.21 1.61 34.20
N THR A 114 -5.69 1.82 35.43
CA THR A 114 -5.39 0.96 36.59
C THR A 114 -6.27 -0.29 36.69
N ASP A 115 -7.40 -0.36 35.97
CA ASP A 115 -8.31 -1.51 36.03
C ASP A 115 -7.78 -2.71 35.19
N PRO A 116 -7.37 -3.83 35.83
CA PRO A 116 -6.92 -5.01 35.11
C PRO A 116 -8.02 -5.69 34.29
N GLY A 117 -9.30 -5.52 34.65
CA GLY A 117 -10.43 -6.07 33.91
C GLY A 117 -10.63 -5.41 32.55
N GLN A 118 -10.37 -4.11 32.45
CA GLN A 118 -10.37 -3.40 31.17
C GLN A 118 -9.17 -3.74 30.30
N ARG A 119 -8.00 -3.92 30.92
CA ARG A 119 -6.77 -4.24 30.19
C ARG A 119 -6.89 -5.56 29.40
N SER A 120 -7.68 -6.52 29.90
CA SER A 120 -7.94 -7.78 29.19
C SER A 120 -8.98 -7.65 28.06
N LEU A 121 -9.87 -6.64 28.11
CA LEU A 121 -10.86 -6.36 27.07
C LEU A 121 -10.29 -5.56 25.90
N PHE A 122 -9.21 -4.79 26.14
CA PHE A 122 -8.51 -4.01 25.13
C PHE A 122 -7.05 -4.45 24.99
N PRO A 123 -6.79 -5.72 24.60
CA PRO A 123 -5.44 -6.18 24.35
C PRO A 123 -4.89 -5.53 23.06
N GLN A 124 -3.57 -5.37 23.01
CA GLN A 124 -2.91 -4.96 21.78
C GLN A 124 -3.21 -5.99 20.68
N SER A 125 -3.81 -5.53 19.58
CA SER A 125 -4.11 -6.40 18.45
C SER A 125 -2.84 -6.71 17.65
N ASP A 126 -2.80 -7.89 17.04
CA ASP A 126 -1.68 -8.32 16.20
C ASP A 126 -1.58 -7.52 14.90
N SER A 127 -0.34 -7.31 14.43
CA SER A 127 -0.09 -6.73 13.10
C SER A 127 -0.64 -7.63 12.00
N ARG A 128 -1.23 -7.03 10.95
CA ARG A 128 -1.82 -7.78 9.83
C ARG A 128 -0.78 -8.03 8.75
N GLN A 129 -0.89 -9.18 8.09
CA GLN A 129 0.00 -9.59 7.02
C GLN A 129 -0.74 -9.56 5.70
N LEU A 130 -0.47 -8.54 4.91
CA LEU A 130 -1.10 -8.33 3.62
C LEU A 130 -0.18 -8.77 2.51
N VAL A 131 -0.74 -9.43 1.51
CA VAL A 131 -0.05 -9.79 0.28
C VAL A 131 -0.80 -9.16 -0.88
N SER A 132 -0.05 -8.75 -1.90
CA SER A 132 -0.58 -8.16 -3.11
C SER A 132 0.04 -8.80 -4.33
N ALA A 133 -0.75 -8.89 -5.39
CA ALA A 133 -0.33 -9.33 -6.71
C ALA A 133 -0.95 -8.42 -7.76
N GLY A 134 -0.22 -8.15 -8.83
CA GLY A 134 -0.71 -7.30 -9.91
C GLY A 134 -0.13 -7.71 -11.25
N VAL A 135 -0.89 -7.45 -12.30
CA VAL A 135 -0.45 -7.66 -13.67
C VAL A 135 -0.71 -6.40 -14.46
N SER A 136 0.14 -6.11 -15.44
CA SER A 136 -0.12 -5.09 -16.42
C SER A 136 0.33 -5.54 -17.79
N VAL A 137 -0.51 -5.29 -18.78
CA VAL A 137 -0.24 -5.59 -20.19
C VAL A 137 -0.48 -4.32 -20.98
N GLY A 138 0.43 -4.01 -21.90
CA GLY A 138 0.28 -2.81 -22.70
C GLY A 138 1.22 -2.74 -23.88
N ALA A 139 0.91 -1.78 -24.75
CA ALA A 139 1.82 -1.29 -25.75
C ALA A 139 2.74 -0.22 -25.13
N THR A 140 3.96 -0.08 -25.64
CA THR A 140 4.97 0.82 -25.05
C THR A 140 4.53 2.29 -24.98
N THR A 141 3.68 2.73 -25.90
CA THR A 141 3.39 4.16 -26.06
C THR A 141 1.92 4.54 -25.99
N ILE A 142 0.98 3.63 -26.25
CA ILE A 142 -0.43 4.01 -26.45
C ILE A 142 -1.34 3.57 -25.32
N TRP A 143 -1.28 2.32 -24.89
CA TRP A 143 -2.24 1.83 -23.90
C TRP A 143 -1.61 0.84 -22.93
N ARG A 144 -2.17 0.80 -21.74
CA ARG A 144 -1.79 -0.13 -20.68
C ARG A 144 -3.01 -0.47 -19.84
N VAL A 145 -3.33 -1.75 -19.75
CA VAL A 145 -4.27 -2.29 -18.77
C VAL A 145 -3.48 -2.77 -17.57
N SER A 146 -3.93 -2.43 -16.37
CA SER A 146 -3.32 -2.87 -15.11
C SER A 146 -4.40 -3.40 -14.19
N SER A 147 -4.12 -4.49 -13.49
CA SER A 147 -4.94 -4.96 -12.38
C SER A 147 -4.06 -5.26 -11.16
N GLY A 148 -4.66 -5.15 -9.99
CA GLY A 148 -4.03 -5.39 -8.69
C GLY A 148 -5.03 -6.01 -7.74
N PHE A 149 -4.54 -6.93 -6.91
CA PHE A 149 -5.29 -7.68 -5.93
C PHE A 149 -4.53 -7.64 -4.61
N ARG A 150 -5.24 -7.44 -3.50
CA ARG A 150 -4.71 -7.47 -2.14
C ARG A 150 -5.54 -8.42 -1.28
N PHE A 151 -4.88 -9.26 -0.51
CA PHE A 151 -5.46 -10.27 0.38
C PHE A 151 -4.67 -10.36 1.71
N GLY A 152 -5.26 -11.00 2.73
CA GLY A 152 -4.62 -11.19 4.06
C GLY A 152 -5.11 -10.26 5.17
N GLY A 153 -6.07 -9.36 4.88
CA GLY A 153 -6.82 -8.62 5.89
C GLY A 153 -8.26 -9.13 5.99
N ASP A 154 -9.11 -8.39 6.70
CA ASP A 154 -10.55 -8.70 6.84
C ASP A 154 -11.27 -8.68 5.48
N ASP A 155 -10.81 -7.82 4.56
CA ASP A 155 -11.38 -7.65 3.23
C ASP A 155 -10.37 -7.90 2.10
N TRP A 156 -10.88 -8.37 0.97
CA TRP A 156 -10.12 -8.49 -0.28
C TRP A 156 -10.40 -7.28 -1.15
N LEU A 157 -9.36 -6.74 -1.79
CA LEU A 157 -9.49 -5.56 -2.64
C LEU A 157 -8.90 -5.84 -4.02
N ALA A 158 -9.68 -5.60 -5.05
CA ALA A 158 -9.29 -5.72 -6.45
C ALA A 158 -9.47 -4.37 -7.15
N VAL A 159 -8.48 -3.96 -7.94
CA VAL A 159 -8.52 -2.73 -8.73
C VAL A 159 -8.08 -3.06 -10.15
N ALA A 160 -8.78 -2.51 -11.13
CA ALA A 160 -8.39 -2.54 -12.53
C ALA A 160 -8.39 -1.11 -13.08
N GLY A 161 -7.46 -0.83 -14.00
CA GLY A 161 -7.32 0.47 -14.62
C GLY A 161 -6.83 0.36 -16.06
N LEU A 162 -7.30 1.28 -16.89
CA LEU A 162 -6.86 1.45 -18.28
C LEU A 162 -6.20 2.82 -18.40
N THR A 163 -4.96 2.85 -18.89
CA THR A 163 -4.26 4.06 -19.27
C THR A 163 -4.22 4.11 -20.79
N ILE A 164 -4.63 5.21 -21.39
CA ILE A 164 -4.46 5.50 -22.81
C ILE A 164 -3.67 6.80 -22.94
N ARG A 165 -2.62 6.81 -23.74
CA ARG A 165 -1.85 7.98 -24.15
C ARG A 165 -2.12 8.23 -25.62
N TYR A 166 -2.68 9.39 -25.94
CA TYR A 166 -2.81 9.85 -27.31
C TYR A 166 -1.50 10.49 -27.77
N PRO A 167 -0.84 9.97 -28.82
CA PRO A 167 0.29 10.67 -29.42
C PRO A 167 -0.22 11.97 -30.07
N GLY A 168 0.24 13.13 -29.57
CA GLY A 168 -0.06 14.45 -30.18
C GLY A 168 -0.65 15.54 -29.28
N LEU A 169 -0.84 15.31 -27.98
CA LEU A 169 -1.45 16.31 -27.06
C LEU A 169 -0.43 17.10 -26.21
N PHE A 170 0.86 16.79 -26.29
CA PHE A 170 1.92 17.61 -25.72
C PHE A 170 3.06 17.73 -26.74
N PRO A 171 3.39 18.94 -27.23
CA PRO A 171 4.56 19.19 -28.07
C PRO A 171 5.87 18.96 -27.31
#